data_AF-A0A1G7SM70-F1
#
_entry.id   AF-A0A1G7SM70-F1
#
_cell.length_a   1.000
_cell.length_b   1.000
_cell.length_c   1.000
_cell.angle_alpha   90.00
_cell.angle_beta   90.00
_cell.angle_gamma   90.00
#
_symmetry.space_group_name_H-M   'P 1'
#
loop_
_entity.id
_entity.type
_entity.pdbx_description
1 polymer ?
#
loop_
_entity_poly.entity_id
_entity_poly.type
_entity_poly.pdbx_seq_one_letter_code
_entity_poly.pdbx_strand_id
1 'polypeptide(L)'
;MNAPLPNPPVIPTFTTGDWMHDRLTEARGVLADTTQHPDSLVILAARVVVGLTDDARECGDALEVLRLLDRRPLHAIAAAAFPNGGAA
;
A
#
# COMPACT_ATOMS: atom_id res chain seq x y z
N MET A 1 -33.60 13.71 40.04
CA MET A 1 -32.24 13.57 39.49
C MET A 1 -32.23 12.31 38.63
N ASN A 2 -32.36 12.43 37.30
CA ASN A 2 -32.10 11.33 36.37
C ASN A 2 -31.26 11.93 35.23
N ALA A 3 -29.97 11.63 35.21
CA ALA A 3 -29.07 12.08 34.15
C ALA A 3 -29.31 11.24 32.87
N PRO A 4 -29.39 11.85 31.68
CA PRO A 4 -29.50 11.11 30.43
C PRO A 4 -28.19 10.39 30.12
N LEU A 5 -28.30 9.15 29.68
CA LEU A 5 -27.17 8.30 29.27
C LEU A 5 -26.35 8.98 28.15
N PRO A 6 -25.01 8.86 28.15
CA PRO A 6 -24.18 9.40 27.09
C PRO A 6 -24.48 8.70 25.75
N ASN A 7 -24.62 9.49 24.69
CA ASN A 7 -24.85 9.00 23.33
C ASN A 7 -23.77 7.96 22.92
N PRO A 8 -24.14 6.88 22.22
CA PRO A 8 -23.14 5.96 21.68
C PRO A 8 -22.24 6.69 20.68
N PRO A 9 -20.95 6.32 20.59
CA PRO A 9 -20.04 6.91 19.62
C PRO A 9 -20.59 6.66 18.22
N VAL A 10 -20.73 7.74 17.44
CA VAL A 10 -21.06 7.65 16.01
C VAL A 10 -19.88 6.96 15.33
N ILE A 11 -20.00 5.66 15.08
CA ILE A 11 -19.06 4.94 14.25
C ILE A 11 -19.40 5.31 12.81
N PRO A 12 -18.51 6.01 12.07
CA PRO A 12 -18.77 6.29 10.67
C PRO A 12 -18.91 4.97 9.91
N THR A 13 -20.09 4.75 9.33
CA THR A 13 -20.34 3.68 8.37
C THR A 13 -19.68 4.07 7.05
N PHE A 14 -18.38 3.80 6.93
CA PHE A 14 -17.71 3.87 5.65
C PHE A 14 -18.21 2.72 4.78
N THR A 15 -18.70 3.02 3.58
CA THR A 15 -18.95 1.95 2.62
C THR A 15 -17.61 1.47 2.09
N THR A 16 -17.51 0.19 1.70
CA THR A 16 -16.27 -0.38 1.17
C THR A 16 -15.73 0.40 -0.04
N GLY A 17 -16.62 1.03 -0.83
CA GLY A 17 -16.23 1.88 -1.96
C GLY A 17 -15.51 3.15 -1.54
N ASP A 18 -15.98 3.82 -0.47
CA ASP A 18 -15.35 5.03 0.06
C ASP A 18 -13.93 4.72 0.56
N TRP A 19 -13.77 3.61 1.27
CA TRP A 19 -12.46 3.17 1.75
C TRP A 19 -11.49 2.85 0.61
N MET A 20 -11.95 2.17 -0.45
CA MET A 20 -11.11 1.88 -1.62
C MET A 20 -10.68 3.18 -2.33
N HIS A 21 -11.58 4.15 -2.45
CA HIS A 21 -11.28 5.44 -3.05
C HIS A 21 -10.28 6.26 -2.23
N ASP A 22 -10.44 6.25 -0.90
CA ASP A 22 -9.50 6.89 0.02
C ASP A 22 -8.10 6.27 -0.09
N ARG A 23 -8.01 4.93 -0.15
CA ARG A 23 -6.73 4.23 -0.30
C ARG A 23 -6.06 4.51 -1.64
N LEU A 24 -6.84 4.57 -2.71
CA LEU A 24 -6.32 4.94 -4.02
C LEU A 24 -5.82 6.39 -4.03
N THR A 25 -6.54 7.31 -3.38
CA THR A 25 -6.15 8.72 -3.25
C THR A 25 -4.87 8.89 -2.44
N GLU A 26 -4.75 8.20 -1.31
CA GLU A 26 -3.54 8.18 -0.48
C GLU A 26 -2.34 7.61 -1.26
N ALA A 27 -2.53 6.49 -1.96
CA ALA A 27 -1.49 5.85 -2.76
C ALA A 27 -0.99 6.77 -3.89
N ARG A 28 -1.90 7.47 -4.59
CA ARG A 28 -1.55 8.50 -5.58
C ARG A 28 -0.72 9.62 -4.97
N GLY A 29 -1.06 10.06 -3.76
CA GLY A 29 -0.28 11.05 -3.02
C GLY A 29 1.15 10.60 -2.77
N VAL A 30 1.34 9.34 -2.34
CA VAL A 30 2.68 8.76 -2.14
C VAL A 30 3.46 8.67 -3.45
N LEU A 31 2.82 8.28 -4.56
CA LEU A 31 3.49 8.20 -5.87
C LEU A 31 3.82 9.58 -6.46
N ALA A 32 3.07 10.61 -6.09
CA ALA A 32 3.38 11.99 -6.49
C ALA A 32 4.65 12.52 -5.82
N ASP A 33 5.03 11.98 -4.65
CA ASP A 33 6.22 12.41 -3.90
C ASP A 33 7.08 11.23 -3.42
N THR A 34 7.48 10.38 -4.36
CA THR A 34 8.31 9.19 -4.07
C THR A 34 9.62 9.52 -3.34
N THR A 35 10.14 10.74 -3.46
CA THR A 35 11.39 11.17 -2.80
C THR A 35 11.26 11.42 -1.31
N GLN A 36 10.05 11.73 -0.82
CA GLN A 36 9.78 11.94 0.61
C GLN A 36 9.36 10.65 1.32
N HIS A 37 9.31 9.53 0.60
CA HIS A 37 8.81 8.26 1.11
C HIS A 37 9.86 7.15 0.96
N PRO A 38 9.93 6.21 1.92
CA PRO A 38 10.80 5.05 1.77
C PRO A 38 10.29 4.15 0.64
N ASP A 39 11.22 3.50 -0.08
CA ASP A 39 10.89 2.61 -1.21
C ASP A 39 9.83 1.55 -0.87
N SER A 40 9.83 1.04 0.37
CA SER A 40 8.82 0.09 0.84
C SER A 40 7.39 0.65 0.80
N LEU A 41 7.22 1.93 1.13
CA LEU A 41 5.92 2.62 1.06
C LEU A 41 5.54 2.92 -0.39
N VAL A 42 6.51 3.32 -1.21
CA VAL A 42 6.28 3.56 -2.65
C VAL A 42 5.87 2.27 -3.37
N ILE A 43 6.49 1.14 -3.04
CA ILE A 43 6.11 -0.19 -3.54
C ILE A 43 4.68 -0.55 -3.11
N LEU A 44 4.31 -0.28 -1.86
CA LEU A 44 2.96 -0.55 -1.37
C LEU A 44 1.92 0.32 -2.10
N ALA A 45 2.19 1.62 -2.23
CA ALA A 45 1.32 2.56 -2.94
C ALA A 45 1.13 2.15 -4.41
N ALA A 46 2.21 1.79 -5.11
CA ALA A 46 2.12 1.31 -6.49
C ALA A 46 1.26 0.04 -6.62
N ARG A 47 1.37 -0.91 -5.69
CA ARG A 47 0.51 -2.10 -5.67
C ARG A 47 -0.96 -1.77 -5.44
N VAL A 48 -1.24 -0.80 -4.56
CA VAL A 48 -2.62 -0.33 -4.31
C VAL A 48 -3.20 0.29 -5.57
N VAL A 49 -2.45 1.14 -6.28
CA VAL A 49 -2.87 1.74 -7.55
C VAL A 49 -3.16 0.66 -8.59
N VAL A 50 -2.24 -0.28 -8.82
CA VAL A 50 -2.43 -1.38 -9.78
C VAL A 50 -3.66 -2.24 -9.45
N GLY A 51 -3.95 -2.46 -8.17
CA GLY A 51 -5.06 -3.30 -7.73
C GLY A 51 -6.43 -2.61 -7.71
N LEU A 52 -6.48 -1.28 -7.67
CA LEU A 52 -7.73 -0.52 -7.46
C LEU A 52 -8.04 0.49 -8.55
N THR A 53 -7.09 0.89 -9.40
CA THR A 53 -7.36 1.85 -10.48
C THR A 53 -8.03 1.18 -11.68
N ASP A 54 -8.97 1.89 -12.30
CA ASP A 54 -9.57 1.53 -13.59
C ASP A 54 -8.80 2.18 -14.77
N ASP A 55 -7.85 3.09 -14.47
CA ASP A 55 -7.07 3.79 -15.48
C ASP A 55 -5.85 2.95 -15.91
N ALA A 56 -5.88 2.48 -17.16
CA ALA A 56 -4.82 1.65 -17.72
C ALA A 56 -3.45 2.35 -17.80
N ARG A 57 -3.44 3.69 -17.95
CA ARG A 57 -2.19 4.47 -17.99
C ARG A 57 -1.60 4.59 -16.60
N GLU A 58 -2.41 4.92 -15.61
CA GLU A 58 -2.00 4.99 -14.21
C GLU A 58 -1.48 3.63 -13.71
N CYS A 59 -2.16 2.54 -14.10
CA CYS A 59 -1.71 1.19 -13.82
C CYS A 59 -0.34 0.89 -14.47
N GLY A 60 -0.14 1.33 -15.72
CA GLY A 60 1.13 1.21 -16.43
C GLY A 60 2.28 1.94 -15.74
N ASP A 61 2.05 3.20 -15.35
CA ASP A 61 3.03 4.03 -14.64
C ASP A 61 3.40 3.40 -13.28
N ALA A 62 2.41 2.90 -12.53
CA ALA A 62 2.65 2.22 -11.26
C ALA A 62 3.43 0.89 -11.42
N LEU A 63 3.19 0.14 -12.49
CA LEU A 63 3.97 -1.06 -12.82
C LEU A 63 5.42 -0.72 -13.19
N GLU A 64 5.66 0.41 -13.87
CA GLU A 64 7.00 0.89 -14.16
C GLU A 64 7.77 1.25 -12.88
N VAL A 65 7.11 1.96 -11.94
CA VAL A 65 7.66 2.25 -10.61
C VAL A 65 8.05 0.96 -9.89
N LEU A 66 7.18 -0.05 -9.88
CA LEU A 66 7.50 -1.34 -9.27
C LEU A 66 8.73 -2.00 -9.90
N ARG A 67 8.83 -1.99 -11.23
CA ARG A 67 10.01 -2.55 -11.94
C ARG A 67 11.30 -1.79 -11.64
N LEU A 68 11.22 -0.46 -11.49
CA LEU A 68 12.38 0.37 -11.16
C LEU A 68 12.87 0.10 -9.73
N LEU A 69 11.96 -0.10 -8.78
CA LEU A 69 12.28 -0.35 -7.38
C LEU A 69 12.63 -1.83 -7.10
N ASP A 70 12.17 -2.76 -7.95
CA ASP A 70 12.53 -4.19 -7.90
C ASP A 70 13.97 -4.47 -8.38
N ARG A 71 14.82 -3.44 -8.43
CA ARG A 71 16.27 -3.54 -8.68
C ARG A 71 17.04 -4.27 -7.58
N ARG A 72 16.37 -4.79 -6.55
CA ARG A 72 16.99 -5.72 -5.60
C ARG A 72 16.97 -7.12 -6.22
N PRO A 73 18.14 -7.74 -6.39
CA PRO A 73 18.16 -9.10 -6.87
C PRO A 73 17.42 -10.01 -5.89
N LEU A 74 16.57 -10.88 -6.42
CA LEU A 74 15.85 -11.95 -5.70
C LEU A 74 16.75 -12.80 -4.77
N HIS A 75 18.08 -12.72 -4.94
CA HIS A 75 19.10 -13.37 -4.10
C HIS A 75 19.07 -12.89 -2.63
N ALA A 76 18.69 -11.63 -2.35
CA ALA A 76 18.65 -11.11 -0.98
C ALA A 76 17.47 -11.64 -0.16
N ILE A 77 16.35 -11.97 -0.82
CA ILE A 77 15.18 -12.59 -0.19
C ILE A 77 15.44 -14.08 0.04
N ALA A 78 16.11 -14.76 -0.90
CA ALA A 78 16.54 -16.15 -0.73
C ALA A 78 17.57 -16.33 0.40
N ALA A 79 18.52 -15.41 0.55
CA ALA A 79 19.51 -15.44 1.64
C ALA A 79 18.89 -15.23 3.03
N ALA A 80 17.81 -14.45 3.12
CA ALA A 80 17.06 -14.26 4.37
C ALA A 80 16.09 -15.43 4.65
N ALA A 81 15.58 -16.09 3.61
CA ALA A 81 14.69 -17.25 3.72
C ALA A 81 15.45 -18.53 4.13
N PHE A 82 16.73 -18.65 3.77
CA PHE A 82 17.57 -19.80 4.10
C PHE A 82 18.93 -19.34 4.65
N PRO A 83 19.00 -18.91 5.92
CA PRO A 83 20.25 -18.42 6.50
C PRO A 83 21.31 -19.51 6.73
N ASN A 84 21.01 -20.80 6.54
CA ASN A 84 22.01 -21.87 6.60
C ASN A 84 21.61 -23.01 5.67
N GLY A 85 22.38 -23.19 4.58
CA GLY A 85 22.44 -24.46 3.87
C GLY A 85 23.05 -25.50 4.80
N GLY A 86 22.20 -26.19 5.56
CA GLY A 86 22.59 -27.33 6.37
C GLY A 86 23.04 -28.45 5.46
N ALA A 87 24.36 -28.59 5.33
CA ALA A 87 24.99 -29.83 4.91
C ALA A 87 24.67 -30.90 5.98
N ALA A 88 24.12 -32.03 5.52
CA ALA A 88 24.10 -33.29 6.25
C ALA A 88 24.35 -34.41 5.23
#